data_AF-A0A0B8NLY2-F1
#
_entry.id   AF-A0A0B8NLY2-F1
#
_cell.length_a   1.000
_cell.length_b   1.000
_cell.length_c   1.000
_cell.angle_alpha   90.00
_cell.angle_beta   90.00
_cell.angle_gamma   90.00
#
_symmetry.space_group_name_H-M   'P 1'
#
loop_
_entity.id
_entity.type
_entity.pdbx_description
1 polymer ?
#
loop_
_entity_poly.entity_id
_entity_poly.type
_entity_poly.pdbx_seq_one_letter_code
_entity_poly.pdbx_strand_id
1 'polypeptide(L)' 'MEHAFPAVALKCAKDEDGAILGFIGVNDHKIEMLFVLDSARGQGIGKLLLQYALEHFDVNK' A
#
# COMPACT_ATOMS: atom_id res chain seq x y z
N MET A 1 4.28 -24.41 -11.05
CA MET A 1 4.58 -23.76 -9.76
C MET A 1 3.91 -22.41 -9.78
N GLU A 2 2.90 -22.23 -8.95
CA GLU A 2 2.18 -20.97 -8.80
C GLU A 2 3.09 -20.01 -8.03
N HIS A 3 3.72 -19.06 -8.72
CA HIS A 3 4.47 -18.00 -8.06
C HIS A 3 3.46 -17.04 -7.42
N ALA A 4 3.17 -17.24 -6.14
CA ALA A 4 2.35 -16.36 -5.33
C ALA A 4 3.11 -15.04 -5.07
N PHE A 5 3.09 -14.16 -6.06
CA PHE A 5 3.64 -12.81 -6.09
C PHE A 5 5.18 -12.72 -5.89
N PRO A 6 5.89 -11.83 -6.61
CA PRO A 6 7.27 -11.49 -6.26
C PRO A 6 7.34 -10.98 -4.81
N ALA A 7 8.51 -11.05 -4.18
CA ALA A 7 8.73 -10.56 -2.82
C ALA A 7 8.48 -9.05 -2.75
N VAL A 8 7.24 -8.67 -2.43
CA VAL A 8 6.80 -7.27 -2.32
C VAL A 8 7.10 -6.74 -0.93
N ALA A 9 7.58 -5.51 -0.85
CA ALA A 9 7.58 -4.74 0.39
C ALA A 9 6.14 -4.32 0.70
N LEU A 10 5.58 -4.82 1.81
CA LEU A 10 4.22 -4.53 2.24
C LEU A 10 4.20 -3.49 3.37
N LYS A 11 3.32 -2.49 3.21
CA LYS A 11 3.06 -1.47 4.22
C LYS A 11 1.56 -1.26 4.39
N CYS A 12 1.13 -0.99 5.62
CA CYS A 12 -0.28 -0.78 5.94
C CYS A 12 -0.48 0.56 6.65
N ALA A 13 -1.64 1.16 6.38
CA ALA A 13 -2.17 2.27 7.15
C ALA A 13 -3.07 1.71 8.24
N LYS A 14 -2.95 2.24 9.46
CA LYS A 14 -3.76 1.86 10.61
C LYS A 14 -4.45 3.07 11.20
N ASP A 15 -5.61 2.88 11.81
CA ASP A 15 -6.23 3.89 12.67
C ASP A 15 -5.56 3.94 14.05
N GLU A 16 -6.10 4.78 14.93
CA GLU A 16 -5.63 4.99 16.30
C GLU A 16 -5.75 3.73 17.17
N ASP A 17 -6.75 2.87 16.87
CA ASP A 17 -6.96 1.58 17.53
C ASP A 17 -6.08 0.46 16.93
N GLY A 18 -5.30 0.77 15.89
CA GLY A 18 -4.40 -0.15 15.22
C GLY A 18 -5.06 -1.05 14.16
N ALA A 19 -6.33 -0.81 13.81
CA ALA A 19 -7.02 -1.55 12.77
C ALA A 19 -6.50 -1.15 11.38
N ILE A 20 -6.29 -2.13 10.50
CA ILE A 20 -5.73 -1.89 9.17
C ILE A 20 -6.79 -1.28 8.26
N LEU A 21 -6.58 -0.05 7.79
CA LEU A 21 -7.47 0.65 6.88
C LEU A 21 -7.14 0.41 5.39
N GLY A 22 -5.92 -0.03 5.11
CA GLY A 22 -5.45 -0.33 3.75
C GLY A 22 -3.99 -0.74 3.73
N PHE A 23 -3.53 -1.23 2.58
CA PHE A 23 -2.15 -1.62 2.37
C PHE A 23 -1.67 -1.34 0.95
N ILE A 24 -0.35 -1.20 0.82
CA ILE A 24 0.38 -1.05 -0.44
C ILE A 24 1.51 -2.08 -0.50
N GLY A 25 1.65 -2.71 -1.67
CA GLY A 25 2.73 -3.64 -1.99
C GLY A 25 3.57 -3.08 -3.12
N VAL A 26 4.88 -2.95 -2.89
CA VAL A 26 5.84 -2.42 -3.87
C VAL A 26 6.91 -3.47 -4.19
N ASN A 27 7.23 -3.63 -5.46
CA ASN A 27 8.35 -4.44 -5.93
C ASN A 27 9.12 -3.65 -7.00
N ASP A 28 10.44 -3.58 -6.87
CA ASP A 28 11.34 -2.95 -7.84
C ASP A 28 10.82 -1.59 -8.37
N HIS A 29 10.50 -0.68 -7.45
CA HIS A 29 9.99 0.67 -7.76
C HIS A 29 8.60 0.73 -8.42
N LYS A 30 7.84 -0.37 -8.40
CA LYS A 30 6.49 -0.46 -8.94
C LYS A 30 5.48 -0.87 -7.87
N ILE A 31 4.34 -0.17 -7.86
CA ILE A 31 3.19 -0.57 -7.03
C ILE A 31 2.54 -1.77 -7.70
N GLU A 32 2.59 -2.91 -7.02
CA GLU A 32 1.93 -4.15 -7.46
C GLU A 32 0.51 -4.23 -6.91
N MET A 33 0.27 -3.69 -5.71
CA MET A 33 -1.02 -3.79 -5.03
C MET A 33 -1.30 -2.52 -4.21
N LEU A 34 -2.53 -2.03 -4.28
CA LEU A 34 -3.05 -0.98 -3.41
C LEU A 34 -4.51 -1.30 -3.07
N PHE A 35 -4.78 -1.54 -1.80
CA PHE A 35 -6.12 -1.86 -1.31
C PHE A 35 -6.48 -0.94 -0.14
N VAL A 36 -7.73 -0.48 -0.12
CA VAL A 36 -8.30 0.35 0.95
C VAL A 36 -9.64 -0.27 1.34
N LEU A 37 -9.87 -0.41 2.64
CA LEU A 37 -11.14 -0.89 3.18
C LEU A 37 -12.29 -0.03 2.64
N ASP A 38 -13.41 -0.66 2.31
CA ASP A 38 -14.56 0.01 1.71
C ASP A 38 -15.08 1.16 2.59
N SER A 39 -15.12 0.96 3.90
CA SER A 39 -15.49 1.99 4.88
C SER A 39 -14.48 3.14 5.00
N ALA A 40 -13.22 2.91 4.62
CA ALA A 40 -12.14 3.89 4.68
C ALA A 40 -11.91 4.64 3.35
N ARG A 41 -12.66 4.29 2.29
CA ARG A 41 -12.58 4.99 1.00
C ARG A 41 -13.07 6.43 1.12
N GLY A 42 -12.49 7.33 0.34
CA GLY A 42 -12.81 8.76 0.38
C GLY A 42 -12.14 9.54 1.53
N GLN A 43 -11.46 8.86 2.46
CA GLN A 43 -10.81 9.49 3.62
C GLN A 43 -9.32 9.82 3.39
N GLY A 44 -8.81 9.65 2.15
CA GLY A 44 -7.43 9.96 1.81
C GLY A 44 -6.40 8.84 2.08
N ILE A 45 -6.81 7.68 2.60
CA ILE A 45 -5.90 6.55 2.92
C ILE A 45 -5.09 6.07 1.71
N GLY A 46 -5.73 5.96 0.53
CA GLY A 46 -5.03 5.59 -0.70
C GLY A 46 -3.94 6.60 -1.07
N LYS A 47 -4.21 7.90 -0.90
CA LYS A 47 -3.22 8.95 -1.15
C LYS A 47 -2.05 8.86 -0.16
N LEU A 48 -2.34 8.63 1.12
CA LEU A 48 -1.32 8.44 2.15
C LEU A 48 -0.39 7.28 1.82
N LEU A 49 -0.95 6.13 1.44
CA LEU A 49 -0.18 4.95 1.05
C LEU A 49 0.68 5.18 -0.20
N LEU A 50 0.14 5.88 -1.21
CA LEU A 50 0.88 6.26 -2.41
C LEU A 50 2.04 7.21 -2.08
N GLN A 51 1.80 8.24 -1.25
CA GLN A 51 2.85 9.17 -0.83
C GLN A 51 3.97 8.44 -0.10
N TYR A 52 3.64 7.55 0.82
CA TYR A 52 4.63 6.71 1.50
C TYR A 52 5.47 5.93 0.49
N ALA A 53 4.86 5.34 -0.54
CA ALA A 53 5.60 4.56 -1.51
C ALA A 53 6.50 5.40 -2.42
N LEU A 54 6.07 6.60 -2.79
CA LEU A 54 6.90 7.56 -3.52
C LEU A 54 8.11 8.01 -2.68
N GLU A 55 7.91 8.22 -1.38
CA GLU A 55 8.95 8.72 -0.46
C GLU A 55 9.97 7.64 -0.04
N HIS A 56 9.54 6.37 0.06
CA HIS A 56 10.37 5.32 0.66
C HIS A 56 10.78 4.19 -0.28
N PHE A 57 10.16 4.06 -1.46
CA PHE A 57 10.45 2.98 -2.41
C PHE A 57 10.82 3.49 -3.81
N ASP A 58 11.06 4.80 -3.96
CA ASP A 58 11.41 5.45 -5.23
C ASP A 58 10.47 5.05 -6.37
N VAL A 59 9.18 4.93 -6.06
CA VAL A 59 8.18 4.53 -7.05
C VAL A 59 8.08 5.58 -8.14
N ASN A 60 8.10 5.14 -9.39
CA ASN A 60 7.96 6.03 -10.53
C ASN A 60 6.50 6.47 -10.74
N LYS A 61 6.34 7.70 -11.24
CA LYS A 61 5.03 8.35 -11.44
C LYS A 61 4.33 7.91 -12.71
#